data_AF-A0A922FCU0-F1
#
_entry.id   AF-A0A922FCU0-F1
#
_cell.length_a   1.000
_cell.length_b   1.000
_cell.length_c   1.000
_cell.angle_alpha   90.00
_cell.angle_beta   90.00
_cell.angle_gamma   90.00
#
_symmetry.space_group_name_H-M   'P 1'
#
loop_
_entity.id
_entity.type
_entity.pdbx_description
1 polymer ?
#
loop_
_entity_poly.entity_id
_entity_poly.type
_entity_poly.pdbx_seq_one_letter_code
_entity_poly.pdbx_strand_id
1 'polypeptide(L)'
;MSDDSLQNIKRLEEFFFHIKRILDLSFHMVDNVLLGTDPPHQDPERQDLEGYSYNGSDDPSGKLQQISSELAACKAPGGGNELKTTISILNKLSSCSWTEKAVLVIAAFALDYGDFWGLAQSNEVLDHLAKSVGITNRVPAMSKCPDLKKCQRVIEVRKLIENTLEVIRLIAELEATSTLAEKFYRNMLATGTLAKCIPVHVFWAIITVVACTTQMYCLSCDEDKALELSPLSEKMNSTRDIQKTQIEEFNQQTEEVEKYWERRELPETPAKIVEAFKAMVGSCIIHGSTKKLLSIDVLKNKKVLLFISDVMDISVKEISILKPIFEGIRDLDEPYKIVWIPIVEHWTDDMQA
;
A
#
# COMPACT_ATOMS: atom_id res chain seq x y z
N MET A 1 -11.19 -9.19 -11.58
CA MET A 1 -10.86 -8.77 -10.19
C MET A 1 -11.73 -9.55 -9.21
N SER A 2 -11.23 -9.86 -8.01
CA SER A 2 -12.07 -10.42 -6.93
C SER A 2 -12.84 -9.27 -6.28
N ASP A 3 -14.09 -9.51 -5.87
CA ASP A 3 -14.98 -8.52 -5.27
C ASP A 3 -14.35 -7.84 -4.03
N ASP A 4 -13.58 -8.58 -3.24
CA ASP A 4 -12.91 -8.10 -2.03
C ASP A 4 -11.81 -7.05 -2.30
N SER A 5 -11.05 -7.20 -3.39
CA SER A 5 -9.99 -6.23 -3.76
C SER A 5 -10.57 -4.89 -4.21
N LEU A 6 -11.70 -4.92 -4.90
CA LEU A 6 -12.38 -3.70 -5.37
C LEU A 6 -13.06 -2.98 -4.20
N GLN A 7 -13.63 -3.75 -3.26
CA GLN A 7 -14.26 -3.21 -2.06
C GLN A 7 -13.23 -2.55 -1.12
N ASN A 8 -12.03 -3.12 -0.97
CA ASN A 8 -10.96 -2.51 -0.18
C ASN A 8 -10.43 -1.20 -0.80
N ILE A 9 -10.30 -1.12 -2.13
CA ILE A 9 -9.88 0.12 -2.82
C ILE A 9 -10.92 1.23 -2.60
N LYS A 10 -12.21 0.94 -2.80
CA LYS A 10 -13.29 1.93 -2.59
C LYS A 10 -13.33 2.47 -1.16
N ARG A 11 -13.19 1.60 -0.16
CA ARG A 11 -13.11 2.02 1.25
C ARG A 11 -11.92 2.93 1.51
N LEU A 12 -10.81 2.66 0.85
CA LEU A 12 -9.59 3.44 1.02
C LEU A 12 -9.69 4.81 0.33
N GLU A 13 -10.35 4.90 -0.82
CA GLU A 13 -10.69 6.16 -1.50
C GLU A 13 -11.62 7.03 -0.64
N GLU A 14 -12.67 6.43 -0.06
CA GLU A 14 -13.55 7.12 0.89
C GLU A 14 -12.75 7.63 2.08
N PHE A 15 -11.84 6.84 2.64
CA PHE A 15 -11.04 7.26 3.79
C PHE A 15 -10.10 8.43 3.45
N PHE A 16 -9.42 8.39 2.29
CA PHE A 16 -8.64 9.51 1.79
C PHE A 16 -9.46 10.77 1.58
N PHE A 17 -10.68 10.64 1.07
CA PHE A 17 -11.60 11.76 0.89
C PHE A 17 -11.88 12.48 2.22
N HIS A 18 -12.16 11.72 3.29
CA HIS A 18 -12.42 12.30 4.62
C HIS A 18 -11.18 12.97 5.21
N ILE A 19 -10.01 12.32 5.14
CA ILE A 19 -8.73 12.92 5.61
C ILE A 19 -8.48 14.25 4.88
N LYS A 20 -8.62 14.24 3.55
CA LYS A 20 -8.42 15.43 2.73
C LYS A 20 -9.38 16.54 3.10
N ARG A 21 -10.67 16.23 3.30
CA ARG A 21 -11.68 17.21 3.71
C ARG A 21 -11.33 17.88 5.05
N ILE A 22 -10.84 17.12 6.03
CA ILE A 22 -10.41 17.66 7.33
C ILE A 22 -9.19 18.56 7.17
N LEU A 23 -8.20 18.13 6.39
CA LEU A 23 -7.01 18.94 6.11
C LEU A 23 -7.37 20.24 5.38
N ASP A 24 -8.21 20.18 4.34
CA ASP A 24 -8.65 21.35 3.57
C ASP A 24 -9.39 22.36 4.45
N LEU A 25 -10.29 21.89 5.33
CA LEU A 25 -10.95 22.73 6.32
C LEU A 25 -9.94 23.38 7.26
N SER A 26 -9.00 22.59 7.79
CA SER A 26 -7.96 23.07 8.70
C SER A 26 -7.01 24.07 8.04
N PHE A 27 -6.71 23.90 6.76
CA PHE A 27 -5.91 24.85 5.99
C PHE A 27 -6.65 26.16 5.75
N HIS A 28 -7.95 26.10 5.48
CA HIS A 28 -8.77 27.31 5.42
C HIS A 28 -8.79 28.04 6.79
N MET A 29 -8.82 27.28 7.89
CA MET A 29 -8.74 27.83 9.23
C MET A 29 -7.42 28.55 9.51
N VAL A 30 -6.32 27.96 9.03
CA VAL A 30 -4.99 28.57 9.06
C VAL A 30 -4.98 29.87 8.25
N ASP A 31 -5.49 29.84 7.01
CA ASP A 31 -5.47 31.00 6.11
C ASP A 31 -6.23 32.19 6.74
N ASN A 32 -7.36 31.92 7.42
CA ASN A 32 -8.10 32.95 8.17
C ASN A 32 -7.28 33.56 9.32
N VAL A 33 -6.58 32.73 10.11
CA VAL A 33 -5.72 33.18 11.22
C VAL A 33 -4.52 33.98 10.68
N LEU A 34 -3.94 33.56 9.55
CA LEU A 34 -2.83 34.27 8.90
C LEU A 34 -3.24 35.63 8.31
N LEU A 35 -4.48 35.74 7.80
CA LEU A 35 -5.01 36.95 7.17
C LEU A 35 -5.72 37.90 8.16
N GLY A 36 -5.99 37.45 9.39
CA GLY A 36 -6.68 38.24 10.42
C GLY A 36 -8.16 38.49 10.10
N THR A 37 -8.79 37.60 9.34
CA THR A 37 -10.21 37.68 8.93
C THR A 37 -11.10 36.79 9.79
N ASP A 38 -12.25 37.32 10.24
CA ASP A 38 -13.26 36.53 10.95
C ASP A 38 -13.82 35.40 10.05
N PRO A 39 -13.94 34.16 10.56
CA PRO A 39 -14.37 33.03 9.76
C PRO A 39 -15.89 33.06 9.49
N PRO A 40 -16.36 32.48 8.37
CA PRO A 40 -17.77 32.10 8.26
C PRO A 40 -18.07 30.99 9.28
N HIS A 41 -19.18 31.12 10.01
CA HIS A 41 -19.68 30.09 10.94
C HIS A 41 -19.99 28.79 10.19
N GLN A 42 -19.03 27.85 10.16
CA GLN A 42 -19.29 26.45 9.87
C GLN A 42 -18.62 25.60 10.94
N ASP A 43 -19.43 24.91 11.73
CA ASP A 43 -18.96 23.87 12.64
C ASP A 43 -18.33 22.75 11.81
N PRO A 44 -17.11 22.28 12.13
CA PRO A 44 -16.56 21.08 11.52
C PRO A 44 -17.46 19.90 11.89
N GLU A 45 -18.11 19.27 10.92
CA GLU A 45 -18.77 17.96 11.13
C GLU A 45 -17.70 16.91 11.49
N ARG A 46 -17.46 16.75 12.79
CA ARG A 46 -16.50 15.79 13.38
C ARG A 46 -16.94 14.33 13.27
N GLN A 47 -18.19 14.06 12.88
CA GLN A 47 -18.82 12.74 13.01
C GLN A 47 -18.34 11.69 11.99
N ASP A 48 -17.59 12.07 10.96
CA ASP A 48 -17.39 11.20 9.80
C ASP A 48 -16.14 10.30 9.87
N LEU A 49 -15.33 10.32 10.93
CA LEU A 49 -14.22 9.35 11.09
C LEU A 49 -14.42 8.33 12.21
N GLU A 50 -15.37 8.56 13.13
CA GLU A 50 -15.61 7.68 14.29
C GLU A 50 -16.33 6.36 13.92
N GLY A 51 -16.89 6.24 12.71
CA GLY A 51 -17.66 5.07 12.27
C GLY A 51 -16.92 4.05 11.38
N TYR A 52 -15.65 4.29 11.01
CA TYR A 52 -15.00 3.54 9.93
C TYR A 52 -14.13 2.38 10.43
N SER A 53 -14.71 1.17 10.42
CA SER A 53 -13.99 -0.09 10.65
C SER A 53 -13.30 -0.58 9.36
N TYR A 54 -11.98 -0.50 9.30
CA TYR A 54 -11.19 -1.24 8.29
C TYR A 54 -11.15 -2.71 8.73
N ASN A 55 -11.89 -3.58 8.03
CA ASN A 55 -11.95 -5.04 8.22
C ASN A 55 -11.84 -5.56 9.66
N GLY A 56 -13.00 -5.71 10.33
CA GLY A 56 -13.23 -6.73 11.37
C GLY A 56 -12.25 -6.81 12.54
N SER A 57 -12.68 -6.27 13.69
CA SER A 57 -12.32 -6.62 15.08
C SER A 57 -11.44 -5.67 15.90
N ASP A 58 -10.91 -4.57 15.36
CA ASP A 58 -10.18 -3.56 16.15
C ASP A 58 -10.88 -2.20 16.14
N ASP A 59 -11.03 -1.59 17.32
CA ASP A 59 -11.55 -0.22 17.51
C ASP A 59 -10.66 0.81 16.79
N PRO A 60 -11.12 1.39 15.65
CA PRO A 60 -10.34 2.36 14.88
C PRO A 60 -10.08 3.64 15.69
N SER A 61 -11.05 4.02 16.52
CA SER A 61 -10.96 5.19 17.39
C SER A 61 -9.86 5.00 18.44
N GLY A 62 -9.82 3.83 19.09
CA GLY A 62 -8.77 3.45 20.02
C GLY A 62 -7.36 3.49 19.39
N LYS A 63 -7.22 3.00 18.15
CA LYS A 63 -5.94 3.08 17.41
C LYS A 63 -5.56 4.52 17.07
N LEU A 64 -6.49 5.35 16.61
CA LEU A 64 -6.25 6.76 16.32
C LEU A 64 -5.81 7.51 17.58
N GLN A 65 -6.50 7.33 18.71
CA GLN A 65 -6.12 7.93 20.00
C GLN A 65 -4.73 7.50 20.46
N GLN A 66 -4.39 6.22 20.27
CA GLN A 66 -3.07 5.69 20.59
C GLN A 66 -1.98 6.34 19.72
N ILE A 67 -2.23 6.53 18.43
CA ILE A 67 -1.30 7.21 17.52
C ILE A 67 -1.15 8.69 17.90
N SER A 68 -2.25 9.42 18.09
CA SER A 68 -2.23 10.83 18.52
C SER A 68 -1.43 11.01 19.82
N SER A 69 -1.58 10.07 20.77
CA SER A 69 -0.80 10.08 22.02
C SER A 69 0.71 9.94 21.79
N GLU A 70 1.12 9.07 20.86
CA GLU A 70 2.54 8.89 20.50
C GLU A 70 3.09 10.11 19.74
N LEU A 71 2.30 10.66 18.81
CA LEU A 71 2.65 11.88 18.08
C LEU A 71 2.86 13.05 19.06
N ALA A 72 1.95 13.23 20.02
CA ALA A 72 2.02 14.27 21.05
C ALA A 72 3.18 14.09 22.06
N ALA A 73 3.73 12.88 22.18
CA ALA A 73 4.90 12.61 23.02
C ALA A 73 6.21 13.13 22.39
N CYS A 74 6.22 13.36 21.07
CA CYS A 74 7.37 13.88 20.33
C CYS A 74 7.46 15.42 20.44
N LYS A 75 7.94 15.90 21.59
CA LYS A 75 7.88 17.32 21.98
C LYS A 75 9.13 18.16 21.68
N ALA A 76 10.26 17.53 21.33
CA ALA A 76 11.52 18.25 21.14
C ALA A 76 12.16 17.90 19.79
N PRO A 77 12.43 18.89 18.92
CA PRO A 77 13.10 18.66 17.65
C PRO A 77 14.57 18.29 17.87
N GLY A 78 15.02 17.25 17.15
CA GLY A 78 16.39 16.74 17.23
C GLY A 78 16.62 15.72 18.35
N GLY A 79 17.71 14.96 18.23
CA GLY A 79 18.09 13.91 19.19
C GLY A 79 17.55 12.50 18.87
N GLY A 80 16.98 12.28 17.68
CA GLY A 80 16.48 10.97 17.25
C GLY A 80 15.10 10.62 17.81
N ASN A 81 14.40 11.59 18.40
CA ASN A 81 13.06 11.41 18.94
C ASN A 81 12.05 11.07 17.83
N GLU A 82 12.17 11.67 16.65
CA GLU A 82 11.30 11.44 15.51
C GLU A 82 11.39 9.99 15.02
N LEU A 83 12.62 9.46 14.93
CA LEU A 83 12.87 8.06 14.59
C LEU A 83 12.31 7.11 15.65
N LYS A 84 12.53 7.41 16.93
CA LYS A 84 12.02 6.60 18.05
C LYS A 84 10.49 6.55 18.05
N THR A 85 9.83 7.69 17.86
CA THR A 85 8.37 7.79 17.75
C THR A 85 7.86 7.03 16.53
N THR A 86 8.53 7.17 15.37
CA THR A 86 8.20 6.41 14.15
C THR A 86 8.22 4.90 14.40
N ILE A 87 9.29 4.38 15.04
CA ILE A 87 9.42 2.96 15.37
C ILE A 87 8.34 2.53 16.38
N SER A 88 8.05 3.36 17.39
CA SER A 88 6.97 3.10 18.38
C SER A 88 5.61 2.93 17.70
N ILE A 89 5.26 3.86 16.80
CA ILE A 89 4.02 3.82 16.02
C ILE A 89 3.97 2.55 15.15
N LEU A 90 5.03 2.24 14.42
CA LEU A 90 5.11 1.04 13.57
C LEU A 90 4.89 -0.25 14.36
N ASN A 91 5.47 -0.34 15.56
CA ASN A 91 5.29 -1.49 16.45
C ASN A 91 3.87 -1.60 16.98
N LYS A 92 3.22 -0.47 17.32
CA LYS A 92 1.83 -0.46 17.78
C LYS A 92 0.83 -0.84 16.69
N LEU A 93 1.17 -0.56 15.44
CA LEU A 93 0.38 -0.90 14.26
C LEU A 93 0.86 -2.19 13.58
N SER A 94 1.58 -3.06 14.29
CA SER A 94 2.19 -4.27 13.70
C SER A 94 1.17 -5.21 13.07
N SER A 95 -0.07 -5.23 13.56
CA SER A 95 -1.17 -6.04 13.02
C SER A 95 -1.81 -5.47 11.75
N CYS A 96 -1.63 -4.18 11.47
CA CYS A 96 -2.21 -3.53 10.29
C CYS A 96 -1.41 -3.82 9.01
N SER A 97 -2.00 -3.67 7.82
CA SER A 97 -1.25 -3.65 6.55
C SER A 97 -0.32 -2.43 6.44
N TRP A 98 0.56 -2.41 5.44
CA TRP A 98 1.49 -1.30 5.25
C TRP A 98 0.77 0.00 4.88
N THR A 99 -0.20 -0.07 3.95
CA THR A 99 -1.04 1.08 3.63
C THR A 99 -1.85 1.55 4.84
N GLU A 100 -2.48 0.63 5.60
CA GLU A 100 -3.24 0.99 6.80
C GLU A 100 -2.41 1.76 7.82
N LYS A 101 -1.15 1.33 8.05
CA LYS A 101 -0.23 2.03 8.96
C LYS A 101 -0.08 3.50 8.57
N ALA A 102 0.23 3.76 7.31
CA ALA A 102 0.43 5.12 6.81
C ALA A 102 -0.86 5.95 6.86
N VAL A 103 -1.97 5.35 6.46
CA VAL A 103 -3.30 5.98 6.43
C VAL A 103 -3.79 6.36 7.83
N LEU A 104 -3.66 5.48 8.81
CA LEU A 104 -4.04 5.77 10.21
C LEU A 104 -3.18 6.90 10.81
N VAL A 105 -1.90 6.95 10.48
CA VAL A 105 -0.98 7.98 10.98
C VAL A 105 -1.32 9.35 10.42
N ILE A 106 -1.57 9.48 9.11
CA ILE A 106 -1.96 10.77 8.53
C ILE A 106 -3.38 11.19 8.95
N ALA A 107 -4.27 10.24 9.22
CA ALA A 107 -5.60 10.52 9.78
C ALA A 107 -5.51 11.07 11.21
N ALA A 108 -4.72 10.45 12.08
CA ALA A 108 -4.46 10.94 13.43
C ALA A 108 -3.87 12.36 13.39
N PHE A 109 -2.90 12.61 12.50
CA PHE A 109 -2.39 13.96 12.26
C PHE A 109 -3.47 14.94 11.83
N ALA A 110 -4.32 14.58 10.85
CA ALA A 110 -5.36 15.48 10.34
C ALA A 110 -6.35 15.89 11.44
N LEU A 111 -6.73 14.94 12.30
CA LEU A 111 -7.58 15.20 13.47
C LEU A 111 -6.89 16.14 14.47
N ASP A 112 -5.67 15.81 14.89
CA ASP A 112 -4.90 16.63 15.84
C ASP A 112 -4.65 18.05 15.29
N TYR A 113 -4.38 18.16 13.99
CA TYR A 113 -4.15 19.43 13.29
C TYR A 113 -5.42 20.27 13.22
N GLY A 114 -6.57 19.66 12.90
CA GLY A 114 -7.86 20.34 12.91
C GLY A 114 -8.28 20.81 14.30
N ASP A 115 -8.08 19.97 15.32
CA ASP A 115 -8.33 20.33 16.72
C ASP A 115 -7.46 21.49 17.17
N PHE A 116 -6.17 21.47 16.82
CA PHE A 116 -5.24 22.54 17.13
C PHE A 116 -5.72 23.89 16.59
N TRP A 117 -6.08 23.96 15.31
CA TRP A 117 -6.52 25.22 14.68
C TRP A 117 -7.95 25.63 15.07
N GLY A 118 -8.83 24.67 15.37
CA GLY A 118 -10.15 24.94 15.94
C GLY A 118 -10.10 25.60 17.32
N LEU A 119 -9.20 25.11 18.18
CA LEU A 119 -8.93 25.75 19.47
C LEU A 119 -8.26 27.11 19.32
N ALA A 120 -7.33 27.27 18.38
CA ALA A 120 -6.67 28.55 18.12
C ALA A 120 -7.68 29.64 17.73
N GLN A 121 -8.63 29.34 16.83
CA GLN A 121 -9.68 30.29 16.45
C GLN A 121 -10.67 30.57 17.58
N SER A 122 -11.11 29.53 18.29
CA SER A 122 -12.04 29.70 19.41
C SER A 122 -11.43 30.56 20.51
N ASN A 123 -10.11 30.45 20.73
CA ASN A 123 -9.37 31.27 21.67
C ASN A 123 -9.20 32.73 21.20
N GLU A 124 -9.12 33.02 19.91
CA GLU A 124 -9.17 34.41 19.41
C GLU A 124 -10.50 35.08 19.72
N VAL A 125 -11.61 34.37 19.49
CA VAL A 125 -12.97 34.83 19.81
C VAL A 125 -13.12 35.00 21.33
N LEU A 126 -12.61 34.04 22.12
CA LEU A 126 -12.60 34.11 23.57
C LEU A 126 -11.72 35.24 24.11
N ASP A 127 -10.54 35.53 23.55
CA ASP A 127 -9.67 36.63 23.99
C ASP A 127 -10.29 38.00 23.65
N HIS A 128 -11.01 38.10 22.51
CA HIS A 128 -11.78 39.29 22.17
C HIS A 128 -12.95 39.52 23.14
N LEU A 129 -13.68 38.46 23.51
CA LEU A 129 -14.74 38.51 24.52
C LEU A 129 -14.21 38.72 25.95
N ALA A 130 -13.06 38.14 26.27
CA ALA A 130 -12.46 38.25 27.60
C ALA A 130 -11.81 39.63 27.79
N LYS A 131 -11.28 40.26 26.73
CA LYS A 131 -10.90 41.69 26.71
C LYS A 131 -12.10 42.63 26.83
N SER A 132 -13.26 42.29 26.28
CA SER A 132 -14.48 43.11 26.42
C SER A 132 -15.14 42.96 27.80
N VAL A 133 -14.87 41.87 28.52
CA VAL A 133 -15.43 41.57 29.87
C VAL A 133 -14.38 41.66 31.00
N GLY A 134 -13.11 41.91 30.70
CA GLY A 134 -12.04 42.13 31.69
C GLY A 134 -11.53 40.88 32.42
N ILE A 135 -11.63 39.70 31.80
CA ILE A 135 -11.15 38.43 32.38
C ILE A 135 -9.92 37.95 31.61
N THR A 136 -8.84 37.58 32.28
CA THR A 136 -7.60 37.10 31.63
C THR A 136 -7.43 35.60 31.90
N ASN A 137 -7.65 34.74 30.90
CA ASN A 137 -7.41 33.30 31.03
C ASN A 137 -6.13 32.88 30.28
N ARG A 138 -5.37 31.98 30.92
CA ARG A 138 -4.07 31.43 30.48
C ARG A 138 -4.25 30.19 29.58
N VAL A 139 -4.15 30.33 28.26
CA VAL A 139 -4.03 29.24 27.25
C VAL A 139 -3.17 29.79 26.08
N PRO A 140 -2.52 28.99 25.21
CA PRO A 140 -1.45 29.45 24.32
C PRO A 140 -1.96 30.54 23.38
N ALA A 141 -1.39 31.73 23.52
CA ALA A 141 -1.73 32.88 22.71
C ALA A 141 -0.96 32.79 21.38
N MET A 142 -1.60 32.32 20.32
CA MET A 142 -1.17 32.67 18.97
C MET A 142 -1.47 34.17 18.79
N SER A 143 -0.45 34.98 18.55
CA SER A 143 -0.62 36.43 18.37
C SER A 143 -1.39 36.72 17.08
N LYS A 144 -2.23 37.78 17.11
CA LYS A 144 -3.04 38.33 15.97
C LYS A 144 -2.28 38.52 14.64
N CYS A 145 -0.96 38.46 14.67
CA CYS A 145 -0.09 38.39 13.51
C CYS A 145 1.04 37.42 13.92
N PRO A 146 1.05 36.17 13.46
CA PRO A 146 2.23 35.33 13.62
C PRO A 146 3.41 36.00 12.92
N ASP A 147 4.60 36.00 13.53
CA ASP A 147 5.81 36.49 12.88
C ASP A 147 6.00 35.77 11.54
N LEU A 148 6.58 36.45 10.54
CA LEU A 148 6.80 35.90 9.18
C LEU A 148 7.39 34.48 9.18
N LYS A 149 8.28 34.20 10.15
CA LYS A 149 8.88 32.87 10.37
C LYS A 149 7.86 31.80 10.75
N LYS A 150 6.89 32.12 11.61
CA LYS A 150 5.80 31.20 12.00
C LYS A 150 4.88 30.93 10.81
N CYS A 151 4.51 31.96 10.05
CA CYS A 151 3.72 31.81 8.82
C CYS A 151 4.41 30.87 7.83
N GLN A 152 5.71 31.08 7.59
CA GLN A 152 6.50 30.26 6.67
C GLN A 152 6.52 28.78 7.11
N ARG A 153 6.73 28.52 8.41
CA ARG A 153 6.72 27.16 8.96
C ARG A 153 5.37 26.46 8.79
N VAL A 154 4.26 27.18 8.98
CA VAL A 154 2.91 26.62 8.78
C VAL A 154 2.67 26.27 7.31
N ILE A 155 3.10 27.14 6.38
CA ILE A 155 3.01 26.88 4.94
C ILE A 155 3.86 25.66 4.54
N GLU A 156 5.04 25.50 5.12
CA GLU A 156 5.91 24.33 4.89
C GLU A 156 5.27 23.03 5.37
N VAL A 157 4.70 23.03 6.59
CA VAL A 157 3.95 21.87 7.12
C VAL A 157 2.79 21.51 6.21
N ARG A 158 1.98 22.49 5.78
CA ARG A 158 0.87 22.28 4.84
C ARG A 158 1.34 21.58 3.56
N LYS A 159 2.32 22.16 2.87
CA LYS A 159 2.85 21.63 1.60
C LYS A 159 3.41 20.21 1.79
N LEU A 160 4.10 19.97 2.91
CA LEU A 160 4.70 18.67 3.18
C LEU A 160 3.64 17.60 3.50
N ILE A 161 2.56 17.96 4.20
CA ILE A 161 1.44 17.06 4.48
C ILE A 161 0.63 16.76 3.21
N GLU A 162 0.34 17.76 2.37
CA GLU A 162 -0.30 17.56 1.06
C GLU A 162 0.54 16.61 0.18
N ASN A 163 1.86 16.81 0.17
CA ASN A 163 2.80 15.93 -0.53
C ASN A 163 2.76 14.50 0.02
N THR A 164 2.83 14.37 1.34
CA THR A 164 2.80 13.07 2.03
C THR A 164 1.49 12.34 1.79
N LEU A 165 0.35 13.03 1.76
CA LEU A 165 -0.95 12.44 1.43
C LEU A 165 -0.94 11.81 0.03
N GLU A 166 -0.37 12.49 -0.97
CA GLU A 166 -0.24 11.92 -2.31
C GLU A 166 0.72 10.73 -2.35
N VAL A 167 1.84 10.78 -1.60
CA VAL A 167 2.74 9.62 -1.46
C VAL A 167 2.00 8.42 -0.87
N ILE A 168 1.19 8.61 0.18
CA ILE A 168 0.42 7.51 0.78
C ILE A 168 -0.63 6.98 -0.19
N ARG A 169 -1.25 7.84 -1.02
CA ARG A 169 -2.15 7.42 -2.11
C ARG A 169 -1.43 6.51 -3.11
N LEU A 170 -0.22 6.87 -3.51
CA LEU A 170 0.61 6.05 -4.41
C LEU A 170 1.09 4.74 -3.74
N ILE A 171 1.35 4.73 -2.43
CA ILE A 171 1.63 3.49 -1.68
C ILE A 171 0.47 2.52 -1.80
N ALA A 172 -0.76 3.01 -1.63
CA ALA A 172 -1.95 2.18 -1.73
C ALA A 172 -2.14 1.60 -3.14
N GLU A 173 -1.90 2.42 -4.16
CA GLU A 173 -1.92 1.99 -5.56
C GLU A 173 -0.85 0.92 -5.83
N LEU A 174 0.36 1.12 -5.30
CA LEU A 174 1.46 0.15 -5.38
C LEU A 174 1.15 -1.18 -4.68
N GLU A 175 0.53 -1.14 -3.50
CA GLU A 175 0.16 -2.35 -2.75
C GLU A 175 -0.95 -3.14 -3.47
N ALA A 176 -1.96 -2.44 -4.01
CA ALA A 176 -3.01 -3.05 -4.84
C ALA A 176 -2.42 -3.68 -6.11
N THR A 177 -1.54 -2.94 -6.77
CA THR A 177 -0.83 -3.37 -7.99
C THR A 177 0.02 -4.60 -7.72
N SER A 178 0.83 -4.59 -6.64
CA SER A 178 1.66 -5.71 -6.22
C SER A 178 0.81 -6.97 -5.96
N THR A 179 -0.33 -6.81 -5.27
CA THR A 179 -1.23 -7.92 -4.96
C THR A 179 -1.85 -8.54 -6.22
N LEU A 180 -2.26 -7.70 -7.17
CA LEU A 180 -2.78 -8.16 -8.46
C LEU A 180 -1.68 -8.90 -9.24
N ALA A 181 -0.46 -8.37 -9.19
CA ALA A 181 0.67 -8.93 -9.88
C ALA A 181 1.08 -10.32 -9.37
N GLU A 182 1.13 -10.50 -8.05
CA GLU A 182 1.37 -11.82 -7.45
C GLU A 182 0.32 -12.86 -7.86
N LYS A 183 -0.92 -12.42 -8.05
CA LYS A 183 -2.04 -13.30 -8.42
C LYS A 183 -2.00 -13.76 -9.87
N PHE A 184 -1.69 -12.86 -10.81
CA PHE A 184 -1.83 -13.14 -12.25
C PHE A 184 -0.50 -13.31 -12.99
N TYR A 185 0.58 -12.70 -12.51
CA TYR A 185 1.87 -12.61 -13.20
C TYR A 185 3.02 -13.19 -12.36
N ARG A 186 2.70 -14.20 -11.53
CA ARG A 186 3.64 -14.91 -10.65
C ARG A 186 4.96 -15.19 -11.41
N ASN A 187 6.08 -14.68 -10.89
CA ASN A 187 7.46 -14.72 -11.43
C ASN A 187 7.97 -13.51 -12.24
N MET A 188 7.21 -12.41 -12.35
CA MET A 188 7.75 -11.17 -12.93
C MET A 188 8.69 -10.47 -11.92
N LEU A 189 9.94 -10.17 -12.30
CA LEU A 189 10.97 -9.53 -11.45
C LEU A 189 10.47 -8.23 -10.79
N ALA A 190 9.56 -7.51 -11.45
CA ALA A 190 8.94 -6.30 -10.92
C ALA A 190 8.15 -6.58 -9.62
N THR A 191 7.43 -7.70 -9.52
CA THR A 191 6.58 -8.02 -8.34
C THR A 191 7.36 -8.11 -7.04
N GLY A 192 8.47 -8.86 -7.05
CA GLY A 192 9.35 -8.99 -5.88
C GLY A 192 10.11 -7.70 -5.53
N THR A 193 10.22 -6.76 -6.47
CA THR A 193 10.84 -5.45 -6.25
C THR A 193 9.86 -4.48 -5.58
N LEU A 194 8.61 -4.42 -6.07
CA LEU A 194 7.57 -3.56 -5.51
C LEU A 194 7.26 -3.88 -4.05
N ALA A 195 7.09 -5.16 -3.72
CA ALA A 195 6.79 -5.60 -2.34
C ALA A 195 7.88 -5.18 -1.32
N LYS A 196 9.14 -5.10 -1.74
CA LYS A 196 10.26 -4.68 -0.88
C LYS A 196 10.35 -3.16 -0.70
N CYS A 197 9.81 -2.39 -1.63
CA CYS A 197 9.83 -0.93 -1.58
C CYS A 197 8.74 -0.35 -0.68
N ILE A 198 7.57 -0.99 -0.60
CA ILE A 198 6.41 -0.53 0.19
C ILE A 198 6.76 -0.19 1.65
N PRO A 199 7.43 -1.05 2.43
CA PRO A 199 7.81 -0.74 3.82
C PRO A 199 8.68 0.52 3.95
N VAL A 200 9.58 0.73 2.98
CA VAL A 200 10.48 1.89 2.96
C VAL A 200 9.69 3.18 2.71
N HIS A 201 8.76 3.16 1.75
CA HIS A 201 7.90 4.31 1.48
C HIS A 201 7.01 4.66 2.67
N VAL A 202 6.42 3.65 3.32
CA VAL A 202 5.60 3.86 4.53
C VAL A 202 6.42 4.47 5.66
N PHE A 203 7.64 3.98 5.89
CA PHE A 203 8.54 4.55 6.90
C PHE A 203 8.81 6.04 6.65
N TRP A 204 9.12 6.43 5.40
CA TRP A 204 9.36 7.82 5.05
C TRP A 204 8.11 8.71 5.17
N ALA A 205 6.92 8.17 4.88
CA ALA A 205 5.67 8.89 5.10
C ALA A 205 5.42 9.14 6.59
N ILE A 206 5.55 8.10 7.44
CA ILE A 206 5.30 8.21 8.88
C ILE A 206 6.28 9.16 9.56
N ILE A 207 7.59 9.04 9.29
CA ILE A 207 8.58 9.95 9.90
C ILE A 207 8.35 11.41 9.48
N THR A 208 7.85 11.63 8.27
CA THR A 208 7.48 12.96 7.78
C THR A 208 6.28 13.51 8.56
N VAL A 209 5.24 12.70 8.80
CA VAL A 209 4.10 13.10 9.64
C VAL A 209 4.56 13.43 11.08
N VAL A 210 5.41 12.59 11.68
CA VAL A 210 5.98 12.83 13.02
C VAL A 210 6.76 14.15 13.07
N ALA A 211 7.57 14.44 12.05
CA ALA A 211 8.30 15.69 11.92
C ALA A 211 7.35 16.90 11.83
N CYS A 212 6.29 16.80 11.03
CA CYS A 212 5.25 17.83 10.93
C CYS A 212 4.53 18.06 12.28
N THR A 213 4.19 17.01 13.02
CA THR A 213 3.60 17.15 14.37
C THR A 213 4.57 17.84 15.33
N THR A 214 5.85 17.47 15.28
CA THR A 214 6.88 18.09 16.13
C THR A 214 7.01 19.59 15.80
N GLN A 215 6.98 19.96 14.52
CA GLN A 215 7.00 21.36 14.08
C GLN A 215 5.76 22.12 14.58
N MET A 216 4.59 21.51 14.55
CA MET A 216 3.34 22.08 15.10
C MET A 216 3.43 22.33 16.61
N TYR A 217 4.02 21.41 17.36
CA TYR A 217 4.28 21.62 18.79
C TYR A 217 5.24 22.79 19.03
N CYS A 218 6.31 22.91 18.24
CA CYS A 218 7.28 24.02 18.35
C CYS A 218 6.64 25.38 18.07
N LEU A 219 5.71 25.45 17.10
CA LEU A 219 4.91 26.65 16.82
C LEU A 219 4.10 27.11 18.04
N SER A 220 3.67 26.18 18.88
CA SER A 220 2.81 26.43 20.05
C SER A 220 3.59 26.88 21.29
N CYS A 221 4.85 26.47 21.41
CA CYS A 221 5.67 26.70 22.61
C CYS A 221 6.61 27.91 22.49
N ASP A 222 6.56 28.65 21.37
CA ASP A 222 7.44 29.77 21.06
C ASP A 222 8.95 29.44 21.18
N GLU A 223 9.30 28.18 20.95
CA GLU A 223 10.70 27.77 20.90
C GLU A 223 11.31 28.20 19.56
N ASP A 224 12.43 28.92 19.61
CA ASP A 224 13.21 29.32 18.41
C ASP A 224 13.84 28.12 17.66
N LYS A 225 13.72 26.90 18.22
CA LYS A 225 14.21 25.67 17.58
C LYS A 225 13.23 25.22 16.51
N ALA A 226 13.53 25.58 15.27
CA ALA A 226 12.83 25.06 14.10
C ALA A 226 13.42 23.71 13.67
N LEU A 227 12.55 22.75 13.32
CA LEU A 227 12.96 21.59 12.56
C LEU A 227 13.12 21.99 11.09
N GLU A 228 14.26 21.66 10.48
CA GLU A 228 14.51 21.85 9.05
C GLU A 228 13.72 20.79 8.26
N LEU A 229 12.59 21.18 7.67
CA LEU A 229 11.70 20.29 6.91
C LEU A 229 12.12 20.11 5.45
N SER A 230 13.02 20.96 4.93
CA SER A 230 13.47 20.94 3.53
C SER A 230 14.01 19.56 3.09
N PRO A 231 14.86 18.85 3.86
CA PRO A 231 15.33 17.52 3.48
C PRO A 231 14.20 16.48 3.36
N LEU A 232 13.18 16.57 4.20
CA LEU A 232 12.00 15.68 4.13
C LEU A 232 11.14 16.01 2.92
N SER A 233 11.01 17.30 2.57
CA SER A 233 10.31 17.71 1.35
C SER A 233 10.99 17.18 0.09
N GLU A 234 12.31 17.30 -0.02
CA GLU A 234 13.08 16.73 -1.12
C GLU A 234 12.94 15.21 -1.17
N LYS A 235 13.01 14.56 0.00
CA LYS A 235 12.83 13.11 0.12
C LYS A 235 11.45 12.65 -0.33
N MET A 236 10.40 13.41 -0.02
CA MET A 236 9.04 13.08 -0.42
C MET A 236 8.79 13.30 -1.91
N ASN A 237 9.36 14.35 -2.51
CA ASN A 237 9.35 14.52 -3.95
C ASN A 237 10.03 13.36 -4.67
N SER A 238 11.26 13.02 -4.26
CA SER A 238 11.99 11.88 -4.83
C SER A 238 11.24 10.56 -4.66
N THR A 239 10.62 10.35 -3.49
CA THR A 239 9.80 9.15 -3.23
C THR A 239 8.61 9.09 -4.18
N ARG A 240 7.89 10.19 -4.36
CA ARG A 240 6.75 10.27 -5.27
C ARG A 240 7.16 9.94 -6.71
N ASP A 241 8.28 10.50 -7.18
CA ASP A 241 8.75 10.29 -8.54
C ASP A 241 9.12 8.81 -8.77
N ILE A 242 9.83 8.20 -7.80
CA ILE A 242 10.14 6.77 -7.82
C ILE A 242 8.86 5.92 -7.91
N GLN A 243 7.86 6.21 -7.08
CA GLN A 243 6.61 5.46 -7.05
C GLN A 243 5.85 5.56 -8.38
N LYS A 244 5.79 6.76 -8.98
CA LYS A 244 5.15 6.94 -10.29
C LYS A 244 5.83 6.14 -11.38
N THR A 245 7.17 6.17 -11.43
CA THR A 245 7.93 5.37 -12.38
C THR A 245 7.70 3.87 -12.16
N GLN A 246 7.67 3.41 -10.91
CA GLN A 246 7.40 2.01 -10.58
C GLN A 246 6.00 1.54 -11.04
N ILE A 247 4.98 2.38 -10.86
CA ILE A 247 3.61 2.08 -11.33
C ILE A 247 3.58 2.04 -12.87
N GLU A 248 4.24 2.99 -13.54
CA GLU A 248 4.29 3.05 -15.01
C GLU A 248 5.01 1.84 -15.62
N GLU A 249 6.18 1.47 -15.10
CA GLU A 249 6.94 0.29 -15.51
C GLU A 249 6.12 -0.99 -15.35
N PHE A 250 5.38 -1.11 -14.24
CA PHE A 250 4.51 -2.26 -14.01
C PHE A 250 3.35 -2.33 -15.00
N ASN A 251 2.67 -1.20 -15.23
CA ASN A 251 1.54 -1.13 -16.16
C ASN A 251 2.00 -1.48 -17.58
N GLN A 252 3.18 -1.02 -17.99
CA GLN A 252 3.75 -1.36 -19.29
C GLN A 252 4.03 -2.87 -19.41
N GLN A 253 4.66 -3.48 -18.40
CA GLN A 253 4.92 -4.93 -18.41
C GLN A 253 3.63 -5.75 -18.44
N THR A 254 2.61 -5.29 -17.72
CA THR A 254 1.28 -5.91 -17.71
C THR A 254 0.64 -5.86 -19.08
N GLU A 255 0.65 -4.69 -19.73
CA GLU A 255 0.11 -4.50 -21.07
C GLU A 255 0.85 -5.35 -22.11
N GLU A 256 2.18 -5.49 -22.00
CA GLU A 256 2.97 -6.35 -22.86
C GLU A 256 2.58 -7.83 -22.72
N VAL A 257 2.37 -8.31 -21.49
CA VAL A 257 1.91 -9.67 -21.23
C VAL A 257 0.49 -9.88 -21.77
N GLU A 258 -0.43 -8.94 -21.52
CA GLU A 258 -1.81 -9.03 -22.04
C GLU A 258 -1.83 -9.04 -23.57
N LYS A 259 -1.12 -8.12 -24.23
CA LYS A 259 -0.99 -8.08 -25.69
C LYS A 259 -0.37 -9.36 -26.26
N TYR A 260 0.51 -10.02 -25.52
CA TYR A 260 1.06 -11.31 -25.91
C TYR A 260 0.01 -12.42 -25.84
N TRP A 261 -0.81 -12.44 -24.78
CA TRP A 261 -1.91 -13.41 -24.63
C TRP A 261 -3.03 -13.17 -25.65
N GLU A 262 -3.41 -11.92 -25.91
CA GLU A 262 -4.43 -11.57 -26.91
C GLU A 262 -4.01 -11.93 -28.34
N ARG A 263 -2.72 -11.77 -28.67
CA ARG A 263 -2.18 -12.08 -30.00
C ARG A 263 -1.83 -13.55 -30.19
N ARG A 264 -1.73 -14.33 -29.12
CA ARG A 264 -1.62 -15.78 -29.23
C ARG A 264 -3.01 -16.33 -29.52
N GLU A 265 -3.23 -16.74 -30.77
CA GLU A 265 -4.30 -17.70 -31.05
C GLU A 265 -4.12 -18.89 -30.12
N LEU A 266 -5.13 -19.16 -29.29
CA LEU A 266 -5.17 -20.41 -28.55
C LEU A 266 -5.05 -21.54 -29.58
N PRO A 267 -4.27 -22.60 -29.28
CA PRO A 267 -4.12 -23.69 -30.21
C PRO A 267 -5.47 -24.42 -30.37
N GLU A 268 -6.23 -24.05 -31.40
CA GLU A 268 -7.59 -24.57 -31.64
C GLU A 268 -7.58 -25.96 -32.29
N THR A 269 -6.47 -26.36 -32.90
CA THR A 269 -6.35 -27.67 -33.55
C THR A 269 -5.42 -28.59 -32.77
N PRO A 270 -5.66 -29.93 -32.77
CA PRO A 270 -4.77 -30.89 -32.12
C PRO A 270 -3.30 -30.75 -32.55
N ALA A 271 -3.04 -30.34 -33.79
CA ALA A 271 -1.69 -30.06 -34.29
C ALA A 271 -1.09 -28.82 -33.64
N LYS A 272 -1.83 -27.70 -33.56
CA LYS A 272 -1.39 -26.49 -32.86
C LYS A 272 -1.16 -26.76 -31.36
N ILE A 273 -1.96 -27.64 -30.74
CA ILE A 273 -1.80 -28.02 -29.31
C ILE A 273 -0.47 -28.75 -29.11
N VAL A 274 -0.12 -29.71 -29.97
CA VAL A 274 1.17 -30.43 -29.88
C VAL A 274 2.35 -29.48 -30.11
N GLU A 275 2.25 -28.52 -31.03
CA GLU A 275 3.30 -27.52 -31.25
C GLU A 275 3.43 -26.53 -30.07
N ALA A 276 2.31 -26.11 -29.47
CA ALA A 276 2.35 -25.32 -28.24
C ALA A 276 2.95 -26.11 -27.07
N PHE A 277 2.63 -27.40 -26.99
CA PHE A 277 3.17 -28.32 -25.99
C PHE A 277 4.68 -28.53 -26.18
N LYS A 278 5.14 -28.71 -27.44
CA LYS A 278 6.58 -28.72 -27.81
C LYS A 278 7.32 -27.49 -27.34
N ALA A 279 6.72 -26.31 -27.51
CA ALA A 279 7.32 -25.05 -27.08
C ALA A 279 7.42 -24.94 -25.55
N MET A 280 6.53 -25.60 -24.81
CA MET A 280 6.47 -25.54 -23.35
C MET A 280 7.38 -26.57 -22.67
N VAL A 281 7.39 -27.82 -23.14
CA VAL A 281 8.11 -28.94 -22.48
C VAL A 281 9.28 -29.48 -23.31
N GLY A 282 9.55 -28.90 -24.48
CA GLY A 282 10.53 -29.40 -25.44
C GLY A 282 9.97 -30.44 -26.42
N SER A 283 10.79 -30.87 -27.37
CA SER A 283 10.38 -31.78 -28.46
C SER A 283 10.33 -33.26 -28.08
N CYS A 284 10.80 -33.61 -26.88
CA CYS A 284 10.98 -34.99 -26.44
C CYS A 284 10.36 -35.23 -25.06
N ILE A 285 9.85 -36.44 -24.85
CA ILE A 285 9.30 -36.92 -23.58
C ILE A 285 9.92 -38.27 -23.23
N ILE A 286 9.99 -38.61 -21.95
CA ILE A 286 10.52 -39.90 -21.49
C ILE A 286 9.36 -40.86 -21.26
N HIS A 287 9.43 -42.06 -21.83
CA HIS A 287 8.44 -43.10 -21.58
C HIS A 287 8.62 -43.70 -20.19
N GLY A 288 7.67 -43.49 -19.28
CA GLY A 288 7.80 -43.85 -17.86
C GLY A 288 8.26 -45.28 -17.56
N SER A 289 7.77 -46.29 -18.30
CA SER A 289 8.16 -47.69 -18.06
C SER A 289 9.43 -48.16 -18.77
N THR A 290 9.76 -47.60 -19.94
CA THR A 290 10.90 -48.06 -20.76
C THR A 290 12.10 -47.13 -20.65
N LYS A 291 11.92 -45.96 -20.02
CA LYS A 291 12.89 -44.87 -19.88
C LYS A 291 13.49 -44.43 -21.22
N LYS A 292 12.79 -44.71 -22.33
CA LYS A 292 13.20 -44.28 -23.67
C LYS A 292 12.74 -42.85 -23.93
N LEU A 293 13.63 -42.06 -24.52
CA LEU A 293 13.32 -40.75 -25.07
C LEU A 293 12.49 -40.93 -26.34
N LEU A 294 11.34 -40.27 -26.41
CA LEU A 294 10.40 -40.30 -27.54
C LEU A 294 10.13 -38.88 -28.03
N SER A 295 9.87 -38.72 -29.33
CA SER A 295 9.29 -37.46 -29.82
C SER A 295 7.90 -37.28 -29.23
N ILE A 296 7.58 -36.06 -28.82
CA ILE A 296 6.26 -35.67 -28.32
C ILE A 296 5.16 -35.82 -29.39
N ASP A 297 5.53 -35.98 -30.67
CA ASP A 297 4.61 -36.28 -31.77
C ASP A 297 3.80 -37.57 -31.55
N VAL A 298 4.25 -38.47 -30.66
CA VAL A 298 3.48 -39.67 -30.25
C VAL A 298 2.14 -39.33 -29.60
N LEU A 299 1.98 -38.10 -29.10
CA LEU A 299 0.75 -37.58 -28.50
C LEU A 299 -0.22 -36.98 -29.53
N LYS A 300 0.19 -36.86 -30.80
CA LYS A 300 -0.65 -36.26 -31.85
C LYS A 300 -1.93 -37.07 -32.05
N ASN A 301 -3.06 -36.36 -32.02
CA ASN A 301 -4.42 -36.94 -32.12
C ASN A 301 -4.72 -37.97 -31.01
N LYS A 302 -4.07 -37.87 -29.85
CA LYS A 302 -4.39 -38.69 -28.66
C LYS A 302 -5.10 -37.83 -27.63
N LYS A 303 -5.98 -38.47 -26.86
CA LYS A 303 -6.52 -37.90 -25.63
C LYS A 303 -5.42 -37.91 -24.57
N VAL A 304 -5.03 -36.74 -24.08
CA VAL A 304 -3.95 -36.58 -23.11
C VAL A 304 -4.52 -36.05 -21.80
N LEU A 305 -4.11 -36.66 -20.70
CA LEU A 305 -4.34 -36.16 -19.35
C LEU A 305 -3.00 -35.62 -18.84
N LEU A 306 -2.94 -34.31 -18.57
CA LEU A 306 -1.76 -33.68 -18.02
C LEU A 306 -1.79 -33.78 -16.50
N PHE A 307 -0.72 -34.31 -15.93
CA PHE A 307 -0.46 -34.30 -14.50
C PHE A 307 0.71 -33.37 -14.22
N ILE A 308 0.48 -32.29 -13.49
CA ILE A 308 1.49 -31.25 -13.22
C ILE A 308 1.70 -31.18 -11.71
N SER A 309 2.94 -31.29 -11.26
CA SER A 309 3.31 -31.28 -9.84
C SER A 309 4.53 -30.38 -9.59
N ASP A 310 4.66 -29.83 -8.38
CA ASP A 310 5.81 -29.05 -7.90
C ASP A 310 6.98 -29.93 -7.41
N VAL A 311 6.83 -31.25 -7.49
CA VAL A 311 7.77 -32.24 -6.94
C VAL A 311 8.47 -33.02 -8.06
N MET A 312 9.76 -33.32 -7.86
CA MET A 312 10.59 -34.18 -8.72
C MET A 312 10.21 -35.66 -8.70
N ASP A 313 9.47 -36.11 -7.70
CA ASP A 313 9.05 -37.51 -7.56
C ASP A 313 7.57 -37.57 -7.21
N ILE A 314 6.83 -38.43 -7.91
CA ILE A 314 5.41 -38.66 -7.65
C ILE A 314 5.27 -39.43 -6.33
N SER A 315 4.64 -38.80 -5.34
CA SER A 315 4.45 -39.40 -4.02
C SER A 315 3.50 -40.60 -4.06
N VAL A 316 3.60 -41.51 -3.08
CA VAL A 316 2.68 -42.65 -2.91
C VAL A 316 1.22 -42.18 -2.83
N LYS A 317 0.97 -41.01 -2.24
CA LYS A 317 -0.36 -40.41 -2.14
C LYS A 317 -0.89 -39.99 -3.51
N GLU A 318 -0.09 -39.36 -4.34
CA GLU A 318 -0.48 -39.00 -5.71
C GLU A 318 -0.68 -40.23 -6.59
N ILE A 319 0.18 -41.25 -6.45
CA ILE A 319 -0.01 -42.54 -7.13
C ILE A 319 -1.35 -43.18 -6.74
N SER A 320 -1.74 -43.10 -5.47
CA SER A 320 -3.03 -43.63 -5.01
C SER A 320 -4.24 -42.93 -5.62
N ILE A 321 -4.09 -41.66 -6.04
CA ILE A 321 -5.11 -40.88 -6.75
C ILE A 321 -5.07 -41.19 -8.26
N LEU A 322 -3.88 -41.28 -8.85
CA LEU A 322 -3.69 -41.53 -10.28
C LEU A 322 -4.07 -42.96 -10.67
N LYS A 323 -3.90 -43.94 -9.78
CA LYS A 323 -4.12 -45.36 -10.08
C LYS A 323 -5.58 -45.67 -10.44
N PRO A 324 -6.61 -45.26 -9.66
CA PRO A 324 -8.01 -45.42 -10.06
C PRO A 324 -8.34 -44.71 -11.38
N ILE A 325 -7.76 -43.53 -11.63
CA ILE A 325 -7.95 -42.77 -12.88
C ILE A 325 -7.37 -43.56 -14.06
N PHE A 326 -6.14 -44.06 -13.92
CA PHE A 326 -5.47 -44.86 -14.93
C PHE A 326 -6.23 -46.16 -15.24
N GLU A 327 -6.72 -46.86 -14.20
CA GLU A 327 -7.53 -48.07 -14.38
C GLU A 327 -8.84 -47.76 -15.10
N GLY A 328 -9.52 -46.67 -14.74
CA GLY A 328 -10.78 -46.25 -15.37
C GLY A 328 -10.66 -45.79 -16.82
N ILE A 329 -9.52 -45.23 -17.22
CA ILE A 329 -9.30 -44.74 -18.61
C ILE A 329 -8.65 -45.78 -19.52
N ARG A 330 -8.01 -46.82 -18.99
CA ARG A 330 -7.26 -47.81 -19.77
C ARG A 330 -8.17 -48.67 -20.64
N ASP A 331 -9.37 -48.96 -20.15
CA ASP A 331 -10.30 -49.90 -20.78
C ASP A 331 -11.30 -49.20 -21.72
N LEU A 332 -11.10 -47.90 -22.00
CA LEU A 332 -11.87 -47.14 -22.99
C LEU A 332 -11.40 -47.47 -24.41
N ASP A 333 -12.31 -47.41 -25.39
CA ASP A 333 -12.01 -47.59 -26.81
C ASP A 333 -10.91 -46.62 -27.32
N GLU A 334 -10.82 -45.44 -26.71
CA GLU A 334 -9.73 -44.48 -26.90
C GLU A 334 -9.07 -44.14 -25.56
N PRO A 335 -8.05 -44.91 -25.14
CA PRO A 335 -7.45 -44.73 -23.82
C PRO A 335 -6.63 -43.43 -23.76
N TYR A 336 -6.84 -42.68 -22.69
CA TYR A 336 -6.08 -41.47 -22.40
C TYR A 336 -4.61 -41.81 -22.12
N LYS A 337 -3.70 -40.94 -22.56
CA LYS A 337 -2.28 -40.97 -22.19
C LYS A 337 -2.04 -39.98 -21.06
N ILE A 338 -1.52 -40.46 -19.94
CA ILE A 338 -1.10 -39.60 -18.83
C ILE A 338 0.30 -39.09 -19.14
N VAL A 339 0.49 -37.77 -19.13
CA VAL A 339 1.79 -37.10 -19.28
C VAL A 339 2.05 -36.32 -18.01
N TRP A 340 3.16 -36.64 -17.35
CA TRP A 340 3.59 -35.96 -16.14
C TRP A 340 4.58 -34.85 -16.48
N ILE A 341 4.37 -33.67 -15.89
CA ILE A 341 5.20 -32.48 -16.05
C ILE A 341 5.61 -32.01 -14.64
N PRO A 342 6.84 -32.29 -14.19
CA PRO A 342 7.36 -31.74 -12.97
C PRO A 342 7.75 -30.26 -13.19
N ILE A 343 7.28 -29.38 -12.31
CA ILE A 343 7.71 -27.97 -12.24
C ILE A 343 8.80 -27.90 -11.17
N VAL A 344 10.03 -27.60 -11.59
CA VAL A 344 11.19 -27.40 -10.71
C VAL A 344 11.78 -26.01 -10.94
N GLU A 345 12.30 -25.36 -9.89
CA GLU A 345 12.89 -24.02 -9.98
C GLU A 345 14.16 -24.00 -10.86
N HIS A 346 14.96 -25.08 -10.83
CA HIS A 346 16.19 -25.23 -11.61
C HIS A 346 16.27 -26.65 -12.21
N TRP A 347 16.32 -26.75 -13.54
CA TRP A 347 16.56 -28.01 -14.25
C TRP A 347 18.06 -28.21 -14.43
N THR A 348 18.63 -29.29 -13.88
CA THR A 348 20.03 -29.70 -14.12
C THR A 348 20.04 -31.08 -14.78
N ASP A 349 21.02 -31.34 -15.66
CA ASP A 349 21.08 -32.59 -16.43
C ASP A 349 21.16 -33.86 -15.55
N ASP A 350 21.66 -33.71 -14.30
CA ASP A 350 21.70 -34.76 -13.29
C ASP A 350 20.31 -35.18 -12.76
N MET A 351 19.25 -34.43 -13.10
CA MET A 351 17.88 -34.63 -12.61
C MET A 351 17.01 -35.51 -13.53
N GLN A 352 17.55 -36.08 -14.60
CA GLN A 352 16.81 -36.88 -15.61
C GLN A 352 16.43 -38.33 -15.18
N ALA A 353 16.29 -38.63 -13.88
CA ALA A 353 16.19 -40.00 -13.35
C ALA A 353 15.02 -40.87 -13.86
#